data_AF-A7TBK5-F1
#
_entry.id   AF-A7TBK5-F1
#
_cell.length_a   1.000
_cell.length_b   1.000
_cell.length_c   1.000
_cell.angle_alpha   90.00
_cell.angle_beta   90.00
_cell.angle_gamma   90.00
#
_symmetry.space_group_name_H-M   'P 1'
#
loop_
_entity.id
_entity.type
_entity.pdbx_description
1 polymer ?
#
loop_
_entity_poly.entity_id
_entity_poly.type
_entity_poly.pdbx_seq_one_letter_code
_entity_poly.pdbx_strand_id
1 'polypeptide(L)'
;EKDASESTEEEDSIDETPEEPPFTFTKEELKNNTQMLLPVDRLFFRGHIQFYQEPDLFGIVLNGERGRRPHLRSTDQLLTQAVGECAVFTSNPSKSHNLPYVGKIESMWEGWNGCMVVKVRWYYHPEETKQGRRPGDVQ
;
A
#
# COMPACT_ATOMS: atom_id res chain seq x y z
N GLU A 1 -54.05 -31.66 15.81
CA GLU A 1 -53.18 -32.50 14.98
C GLU A 1 -52.93 -31.74 13.68
N LYS A 2 -51.66 -31.39 13.46
CA LYS A 2 -51.03 -30.81 12.25
C LYS A 2 -51.48 -29.44 11.75
N ASP A 3 -50.74 -28.44 12.23
CA ASP A 3 -50.35 -27.23 11.53
C ASP A 3 -49.69 -27.53 10.17
N ALA A 4 -49.99 -26.71 9.16
CA ALA A 4 -49.23 -26.60 7.92
C ALA A 4 -48.82 -25.13 7.75
N SER A 5 -47.59 -24.83 8.19
CA SER A 5 -46.92 -23.56 7.93
C SER A 5 -46.18 -23.64 6.59
N GLU A 6 -46.61 -22.82 5.64
CA GLU A 6 -45.94 -22.56 4.37
C GLU A 6 -44.75 -21.63 4.67
N SER A 7 -43.54 -22.14 4.46
CA SER A 7 -42.28 -21.41 4.62
C SER A 7 -41.98 -20.64 3.35
N THR A 8 -42.15 -19.32 3.40
CA THR A 8 -41.62 -18.38 2.41
C THR A 8 -40.11 -18.26 2.62
N GLU A 9 -39.34 -18.62 1.61
CA GLU A 9 -37.90 -18.45 1.55
C GLU A 9 -37.58 -16.96 1.36
N GLU A 10 -37.02 -16.32 2.39
CA GLU A 10 -36.41 -15.00 2.27
C GLU A 10 -35.00 -15.18 1.70
N GLU A 11 -34.79 -14.74 0.47
CA GLU A 11 -33.47 -14.68 -0.15
C GLU A 11 -32.63 -13.60 0.53
N ASP A 12 -31.68 -14.05 1.36
CA ASP A 12 -30.66 -13.20 1.99
C ASP A 12 -29.80 -12.59 0.89
N SER A 13 -29.95 -11.28 0.70
CA SER A 13 -29.24 -10.50 -0.32
C SER A 13 -27.82 -10.27 0.15
N ILE A 14 -26.92 -11.19 -0.19
CA ILE A 14 -25.49 -11.04 0.08
C ILE A 14 -24.97 -9.94 -0.86
N ASP A 15 -24.84 -8.72 -0.34
CA ASP A 15 -24.15 -7.61 -0.99
C ASP A 15 -22.65 -7.95 -1.05
N GLU A 16 -22.25 -8.67 -2.10
CA GLU A 16 -20.84 -8.88 -2.48
C GLU A 16 -20.24 -7.56 -2.94
N THR A 17 -19.92 -6.69 -1.99
CA THR A 17 -18.99 -5.58 -2.22
C THR A 17 -17.59 -6.18 -2.33
N PRO A 18 -16.84 -5.97 -3.44
CA PRO A 18 -15.47 -6.42 -3.52
C PRO A 18 -14.68 -5.62 -2.48
N GLU A 19 -14.20 -6.27 -1.41
CA GLU A 19 -13.21 -5.69 -0.50
C GLU A 19 -12.01 -5.28 -1.36
N GLU A 20 -11.87 -3.98 -1.61
CA GLU A 20 -10.73 -3.47 -2.37
C GLU A 20 -9.43 -3.91 -1.66
N PRO A 21 -8.44 -4.40 -2.42
CA PRO A 21 -7.25 -4.98 -1.84
C PRO A 21 -6.56 -3.97 -0.91
N PRO A 22 -6.05 -4.40 0.27
CA PRO A 22 -5.62 -3.51 1.36
C PRO A 22 -4.39 -2.62 1.06
N PHE A 23 -3.91 -2.61 -0.17
CA PHE A 23 -2.71 -1.90 -0.62
C PHE A 23 -2.98 -0.86 -1.71
N THR A 24 -4.25 -0.65 -2.09
CA THR A 24 -4.67 0.39 -3.05
C THR A 24 -5.06 1.67 -2.32
N PHE A 25 -4.91 2.81 -3.01
CA PHE A 25 -5.33 4.12 -2.51
C PHE A 25 -6.84 4.27 -2.63
N THR A 26 -7.47 5.04 -1.74
CA THR A 26 -8.83 5.55 -1.98
C THR A 26 -8.78 6.94 -2.64
N LYS A 27 -9.90 7.38 -3.24
CA LYS A 27 -9.97 8.72 -3.86
C LYS A 27 -9.69 9.84 -2.85
N GLU A 28 -10.06 9.65 -1.59
CA GLU A 28 -9.86 10.61 -0.50
C GLU A 28 -8.39 10.71 -0.06
N GLU A 29 -7.58 9.69 -0.35
CA GLU A 29 -6.15 9.64 -0.04
C GLU A 29 -5.30 10.32 -1.11
N LEU A 30 -5.81 10.48 -2.34
CA LEU A 30 -5.14 11.16 -3.45
C LEU A 30 -5.12 12.68 -3.25
N LYS A 31 -4.31 13.14 -2.30
CA LYS A 31 -4.12 14.54 -1.93
C LYS A 31 -2.73 15.02 -2.31
N ASN A 32 -2.53 16.33 -2.22
CA ASN A 32 -1.21 16.92 -2.41
C ASN A 32 -0.19 16.26 -1.45
N ASN A 33 0.99 15.93 -1.98
CA ASN A 33 2.09 15.28 -1.29
C ASN A 33 1.84 13.83 -0.82
N THR A 34 0.73 13.18 -1.21
CA THR A 34 0.55 11.74 -1.00
C THR A 34 1.70 10.99 -1.63
N GLN A 35 2.36 10.16 -0.83
CA GLN A 35 3.51 9.36 -1.25
C GLN A 35 3.03 8.02 -1.80
N MET A 36 3.68 7.54 -2.86
CA MET A 36 3.30 6.30 -3.52
C MET A 36 4.47 5.69 -4.28
N LEU A 37 4.36 4.41 -4.60
CA LEU A 37 5.18 3.77 -5.62
C LEU A 37 4.41 3.75 -6.94
N LEU A 38 5.02 4.30 -7.98
CA LEU A 38 4.43 4.33 -9.32
C LEU A 38 5.19 3.38 -10.25
N PRO A 39 4.49 2.51 -11.00
CA PRO A 39 5.11 1.67 -12.02
C PRO A 39 5.51 2.50 -13.25
N VAL A 40 6.78 2.43 -13.61
CA VAL A 40 7.40 2.97 -14.83
C VAL A 40 8.31 1.90 -15.42
N ASP A 41 8.01 1.43 -16.63
CA ASP A 41 8.83 0.43 -17.35
C ASP A 41 9.20 -0.82 -16.51
N ARG A 42 8.21 -1.37 -15.77
CA ARG A 42 8.36 -2.53 -14.86
C ARG A 42 9.18 -2.28 -13.59
N LEU A 43 9.62 -1.05 -13.39
CA LEU A 43 10.27 -0.58 -12.16
C LEU A 43 9.25 0.24 -11.37
N PHE A 44 9.24 0.09 -10.07
CA PHE A 44 8.44 0.95 -9.21
C PHE A 44 9.34 1.95 -8.52
N PHE A 45 9.01 3.22 -8.74
CA PHE A 45 9.73 4.33 -8.15
C PHE A 45 8.85 5.05 -7.16
N ARG A 46 9.46 5.42 -6.04
CA ARG A 46 8.82 6.28 -5.07
C ARG A 46 8.61 7.67 -5.65
N GLY A 47 7.40 8.19 -5.50
CA GLY A 47 7.03 9.53 -5.93
C GLY A 47 5.98 10.13 -5.02
N HIS A 48 5.57 11.34 -5.36
CA HIS A 48 4.51 12.05 -4.65
C HIS A 48 3.65 12.88 -5.60
N ILE A 49 2.39 13.08 -5.23
CA ILE A 49 1.51 14.01 -5.93
C ILE A 49 2.02 15.44 -5.70
N GLN A 50 2.30 16.16 -6.79
CA GLN A 50 2.74 17.55 -6.77
C GLN A 50 1.56 18.52 -6.97
N PHE A 51 0.63 18.18 -7.85
CA PHE A 51 -0.56 18.97 -8.12
C PHE A 51 -1.66 18.11 -8.74
N TYR A 52 -2.87 18.66 -8.74
CA TYR A 52 -4.07 18.08 -9.34
C TYR A 52 -4.71 19.11 -10.29
N GLN A 53 -5.22 18.62 -11.42
CA GLN A 53 -5.95 19.42 -12.41
C GLN A 53 -7.24 18.69 -12.79
N GLU A 54 -8.36 19.41 -12.72
CA GLU A 54 -9.69 18.88 -13.07
C GLU A 54 -9.78 18.48 -14.56
N PRO A 55 -10.59 17.45 -14.91
CA PRO A 55 -11.53 16.76 -14.02
C PRO A 55 -10.96 15.61 -13.19
N ASP A 56 -9.78 15.06 -13.50
CA ASP A 56 -9.23 13.88 -12.76
C ASP A 56 -7.75 13.62 -13.12
N LEU A 57 -6.90 14.65 -13.19
CA LEU A 57 -5.48 14.52 -13.59
C LEU A 57 -4.54 14.85 -12.42
N PHE A 58 -3.63 13.94 -12.11
CA PHE A 58 -2.60 14.09 -11.08
C PHE A 58 -1.21 14.19 -11.70
N GLY A 59 -0.45 15.21 -11.30
CA GLY A 59 0.97 15.34 -11.62
C GLY A 59 1.82 14.73 -10.53
N ILE A 60 2.52 13.63 -10.83
CA ILE A 60 3.34 12.89 -9.86
C ILE A 60 4.82 13.10 -10.15
N VAL A 61 5.57 13.52 -9.15
CA VAL A 61 7.03 13.66 -9.29
C VAL A 61 7.70 12.45 -8.66
N LEU A 62 8.45 11.71 -9.47
CA LEU A 62 9.23 10.56 -9.02
C LEU A 62 10.58 11.01 -8.44
N ASN A 63 10.99 10.34 -7.36
CA ASN A 63 12.24 10.63 -6.68
C ASN A 63 13.42 10.16 -7.54
N GLY A 64 14.35 11.07 -7.82
CA GLY A 64 15.58 10.77 -8.56
C GLY A 64 15.51 10.99 -10.07
N GLU A 65 14.35 11.35 -10.63
CA GLU A 65 14.25 11.68 -12.05
C GLU A 65 14.90 13.02 -12.41
N ARG A 66 15.63 13.01 -13.52
CA ARG A 66 16.27 14.23 -14.04
C ARG A 66 15.21 15.22 -14.50
N GLY A 67 15.32 16.46 -14.02
CA GLY A 67 14.46 17.56 -14.44
C GLY A 67 13.09 17.61 -13.75
N ARG A 68 12.81 16.75 -12.77
CA ARG A 68 11.57 16.75 -11.96
C ARG A 68 10.30 16.90 -12.80
N ARG A 69 10.26 16.23 -13.96
CA ARG A 69 9.09 16.29 -14.83
C ARG A 69 7.95 15.49 -14.19
N PRO A 70 6.77 16.09 -14.00
CA PRO A 70 5.64 15.36 -13.44
C PRO A 70 5.12 14.32 -14.44
N HIS A 71 4.85 13.12 -13.94
CA HIS A 71 4.11 12.06 -14.63
C HIS A 71 2.63 12.32 -14.45
N LEU A 72 1.94 12.58 -15.54
CA LEU A 72 0.49 12.80 -15.54
C LEU A 72 -0.23 11.46 -15.47
N ARG A 73 -1.12 11.28 -14.50
CA ARG A 73 -1.91 10.08 -14.27
C ARG A 73 -3.36 10.42 -13.95
N SER A 74 -4.30 9.59 -14.38
CA SER A 74 -5.70 9.74 -14.00
C SER A 74 -5.98 9.15 -12.62
N THR A 75 -7.12 9.51 -12.01
CA THR A 75 -7.63 8.90 -10.77
C THR A 75 -7.59 7.36 -10.88
N ASP A 76 -8.25 6.78 -11.89
CA ASP A 76 -8.32 5.33 -12.07
C ASP A 76 -6.95 4.67 -12.20
N GLN A 77 -5.99 5.33 -12.85
CA GLN A 77 -4.63 4.79 -12.97
C GLN A 77 -3.94 4.73 -11.61
N LEU A 78 -4.16 5.70 -10.73
CA LEU A 78 -3.57 5.68 -9.39
C LEU A 78 -4.26 4.66 -8.48
N LEU A 79 -5.59 4.59 -8.52
CA LEU A 79 -6.35 3.59 -7.76
C LEU A 79 -5.96 2.16 -8.18
N THR A 80 -5.68 1.93 -9.47
CA THR A 80 -5.36 0.59 -10.00
C THR A 80 -3.88 0.22 -9.90
N GLN A 81 -2.97 1.17 -10.10
CA GLN A 81 -1.54 0.86 -10.31
C GLN A 81 -0.60 1.37 -9.22
N ALA A 82 -0.97 2.46 -8.53
CA ALA A 82 -0.13 2.99 -7.48
C ALA A 82 -0.28 2.12 -6.24
N VAL A 83 0.83 1.89 -5.54
CA VAL A 83 0.82 1.09 -4.30
C VAL A 83 1.43 1.88 -3.14
N GLY A 84 0.99 1.54 -1.94
CA GLY A 84 1.49 2.12 -0.70
C GLY A 84 3.01 1.93 -0.53
N GLU A 85 3.65 2.89 0.14
CA GLU A 85 5.11 2.88 0.34
C GLU A 85 5.58 2.07 1.55
N CYS A 86 4.68 1.66 2.45
CA CYS A 86 5.01 0.89 3.64
C CYS A 86 4.59 -0.57 3.47
N ALA A 87 5.48 -1.49 3.86
CA ALA A 87 5.22 -2.92 3.80
C ALA A 87 5.65 -3.61 5.10
N VAL A 88 4.90 -4.66 5.43
CA VAL A 88 5.17 -5.56 6.55
C VAL A 88 5.78 -6.83 5.98
N PHE A 89 7.00 -7.15 6.40
CA PHE A 89 7.75 -8.32 5.97
C PHE A 89 7.69 -9.37 7.08
N THR A 90 7.37 -10.61 6.71
CA THR A 90 7.31 -11.71 7.66
C THR A 90 8.73 -12.07 8.14
N SER A 91 8.89 -12.26 9.45
CA SER A 91 10.10 -12.82 10.01
C SER A 91 10.13 -14.34 9.79
N ASN A 92 11.33 -14.91 9.70
CA ASN A 92 11.47 -16.36 9.56
C ASN A 92 10.87 -17.04 10.81
N PRO A 93 9.87 -17.94 10.68
CA PRO A 93 9.16 -18.53 11.82
C PRO A 93 10.06 -19.32 12.79
N SER A 94 11.30 -19.63 12.38
CA SER A 94 12.29 -20.31 13.22
C SER A 94 13.07 -19.38 14.18
N LYS A 95 12.88 -18.06 14.14
CA LYS A 95 13.52 -17.11 15.07
C LYS A 95 12.58 -16.74 16.22
N SER A 96 13.10 -16.72 17.45
CA SER A 96 12.38 -16.41 18.70
C SER A 96 11.83 -14.98 18.83
N HIS A 97 11.98 -14.15 17.80
CA HIS A 97 11.49 -12.77 17.75
C HIS A 97 10.42 -12.70 16.67
N ASN A 98 9.20 -13.11 17.03
CA ASN A 98 8.00 -13.15 16.17
C ASN A 98 7.44 -11.74 15.85
N LEU A 99 8.30 -10.72 15.80
CA LEU A 99 7.88 -9.38 15.38
C LEU A 99 8.02 -9.29 13.86
N PRO A 100 7.00 -8.82 13.14
CA PRO A 100 7.13 -8.58 11.72
C PRO A 100 8.05 -7.38 11.49
N TYR A 101 8.83 -7.41 10.42
CA TYR A 101 9.67 -6.26 10.07
C TYR A 101 8.83 -5.24 9.31
N VAL A 102 8.82 -3.99 9.78
CA VAL A 102 8.14 -2.90 9.07
C VAL A 102 9.17 -2.10 8.30
N GLY A 103 8.89 -1.84 7.03
CA GLY A 103 9.82 -1.13 6.16
C GLY A 103 9.11 -0.22 5.18
N LYS A 104 9.81 0.86 4.83
CA LYS A 104 9.42 1.76 3.75
C LYS A 104 10.13 1.37 2.47
N ILE A 105 9.39 1.06 1.42
CA ILE A 105 9.92 0.71 0.12
C ILE A 105 10.39 1.99 -0.59
N GLU A 106 11.66 2.02 -1.01
CA GLU A 106 12.23 3.11 -1.78
C GLU A 106 12.16 2.82 -3.29
N SER A 107 12.33 1.56 -3.68
CA SER A 107 12.17 1.10 -5.07
C SER A 107 11.97 -0.41 -5.11
N MET A 108 11.27 -0.93 -6.12
CA MET A 108 11.20 -2.37 -6.40
C MET A 108 11.32 -2.66 -7.89
N TRP A 109 11.99 -3.75 -8.25
CA TRP A 109 12.31 -4.11 -9.63
C TRP A 109 12.36 -5.62 -9.85
N GLU A 110 12.17 -6.04 -11.09
CA GLU A 110 12.36 -7.42 -11.51
C GLU A 110 13.86 -7.74 -11.62
N GLY A 111 14.30 -8.76 -10.90
CA GLY A 111 15.64 -9.32 -11.03
C GLY A 111 15.76 -10.22 -12.27
N TRP A 112 16.99 -10.44 -12.70
CA TRP A 112 17.39 -11.39 -13.76
C TRP A 112 16.82 -12.81 -13.67
N ASN A 113 16.38 -13.26 -12.49
CA ASN A 113 15.78 -14.57 -12.25
C ASN A 113 14.24 -14.52 -12.14
N GLY A 114 13.61 -13.39 -12.49
CA GLY A 114 12.17 -13.17 -12.34
C GLY A 114 11.70 -12.89 -10.91
N CYS A 115 12.61 -12.89 -9.92
CA CYS A 115 12.25 -12.50 -8.55
C CYS A 115 12.16 -10.98 -8.44
N MET A 116 11.16 -10.47 -7.70
CA MET A 116 11.14 -9.07 -7.33
C MET A 116 12.21 -8.77 -6.27
N VAL A 117 12.97 -7.71 -6.52
CA VAL A 117 13.95 -7.15 -5.59
C VAL A 117 13.40 -5.84 -5.05
N VAL A 118 13.48 -5.64 -3.74
CA VAL A 118 12.94 -4.46 -3.06
C VAL A 118 14.05 -3.79 -2.27
N LYS A 119 14.21 -2.48 -2.46
CA LYS A 119 15.07 -1.65 -1.61
C LYS A 119 14.20 -1.05 -0.51
N VAL A 120 14.53 -1.36 0.73
CA VAL A 120 13.71 -1.03 1.91
C VAL A 120 14.51 -0.19 2.89
N ARG A 121 13.87 0.83 3.46
CA ARG A 121 14.32 1.55 4.66
C ARG A 121 13.57 0.99 5.88
N TRP A 122 14.30 0.34 6.78
CA TRP A 122 13.71 -0.36 7.92
C TRP A 122 13.29 0.57 9.06
N TYR A 123 12.13 0.27 9.64
CA TYR A 123 11.71 0.77 10.95
C TYR A 123 12.01 -0.31 11.98
N TYR A 124 12.74 0.06 13.02
CA TYR A 124 13.07 -0.86 14.12
C TYR A 124 12.05 -0.71 15.23
N HIS A 125 11.68 -1.85 15.82
CA HIS A 125 10.97 -1.84 17.08
C HIS A 125 11.88 -1.23 18.17
N PRO A 126 11.34 -0.42 19.11
CA PRO A 126 12.16 0.17 20.18
C PRO A 126 13.00 -0.86 20.94
N GLU A 127 12.48 -2.08 21.11
CA GLU A 127 13.14 -3.24 21.73
C GLU A 127 14.40 -3.70 20.99
N GLU A 128 14.47 -3.47 19.67
CA GLU A 128 15.61 -3.84 18.83
C GLU A 128 16.73 -2.78 18.87
N THR A 129 16.46 -1.62 19.47
CA THR A 129 17.44 -0.54 19.61
C THR A 129 18.30 -0.73 20.86
N LYS A 130 19.55 -0.26 20.83
CA LYS A 130 20.48 -0.34 21.98
C LYS A 130 19.96 0.38 23.24
N GLN A 131 19.05 1.34 23.07
CA GLN A 131 18.45 2.11 24.17
C GLN A 131 17.19 1.43 24.74
N GLY A 132 16.65 0.41 24.06
CA GLY A 132 15.38 -0.23 24.41
C GLY A 132 14.18 0.70 24.26
N ARG A 133 13.00 0.19 24.66
CA ARG A 133 11.76 0.98 24.71
C ARG A 133 11.89 2.09 25.75
N ARG A 134 11.61 3.34 25.36
CA ARG A 134 11.61 4.48 26.28
C ARG A 134 10.28 4.56 27.03
N PRO A 135 10.25 5.09 28.27
CA PRO A 135 9.01 5.25 29.04
C PRO A 135 7.90 6.05 28.33
N GLY A 136 8.26 6.91 27.38
CA GLY A 136 7.32 7.70 26.58
C GLY A 136 6.75 6.98 25.34
N ASP A 137 7.25 5.78 25.00
CA ASP A 137 6.78 5.03 23.83
C ASP A 137 5.52 4.18 24.15
N VAL A 138 5.03 4.23 25.40
CA VAL A 138 3.79 3.58 25.84
C VAL A 138 2.66 4.59 25.72
N GLN A 139 2.12 4.76 24.51
CA GLN A 139 0.90 5.53 24.26
C GLN A 139 -0.17 4.63 23.66
#